data_AF-A0A7Y9HZD5-F1
#
_entry.id   AF-A0A7Y9HZD5-F1
#
_cell.length_a   1.000
_cell.length_b   1.000
_cell.length_c   1.000
_cell.angle_alpha   90.00
_cell.angle_beta   90.00
_cell.angle_gamma   90.00
#
_symmetry.space_group_name_H-M   'P 1'
#
loop_
_entity.id
_entity.type
_entity.pdbx_description
1 polymer ?
#
loop_
_entity_poly.entity_id
_entity_poly.type
_entity_poly.pdbx_seq_one_letter_code
_entity_poly.pdbx_strand_id
1 'polypeptide(L)' 'MTDQGALFAKQVLWFTTLVSKKETLAGVYKGLRTVAAKDVRTISMSQGQKVSRIVAWTFLDEAERAAWKQKHWSDK' A
#
# COMPACT_ATOMS: atom_id res chain seq x y z
N MET A 1 -3.77 10.13 -8.31
CA MET A 1 -2.69 9.12 -8.10
C MET A 1 -3.22 7.81 -7.50
N THR A 2 -4.29 7.82 -6.69
CA THR A 2 -4.90 6.61 -6.12
C THR A 2 -5.87 5.85 -7.04
N ASP A 3 -6.39 6.50 -8.09
CA ASP A 3 -7.43 5.93 -8.97
C ASP A 3 -6.90 4.78 -9.87
N GLN A 4 -5.67 4.94 -10.38
CA GLN A 4 -5.04 3.97 -11.30
C GLN A 4 -4.75 2.61 -10.64
N GLY A 5 -4.54 2.57 -9.31
CA GLY A 5 -4.24 1.33 -8.59
C GLY A 5 -5.43 0.37 -8.50
N ALA A 6 -6.66 0.88 -8.53
CA ALA A 6 -7.87 0.05 -8.46
C ALA A 6 -8.02 -0.85 -9.70
N LEU A 7 -7.56 -0.41 -10.87
CA LEU A 7 -7.62 -1.18 -12.12
C LEU A 7 -6.74 -2.43 -12.08
N PHE A 8 -5.64 -2.40 -11.31
CA PHE A 8 -4.69 -3.50 -11.17
C PHE A 8 -4.79 -4.21 -9.82
N ALA A 9 -5.90 -3.99 -9.09
CA ALA A 9 -6.07 -4.40 -7.69
C ALA A 9 -5.80 -5.89 -7.44
N LYS A 10 -6.11 -6.76 -8.41
CA LYS A 10 -5.88 -8.22 -8.30
C LYS A 10 -4.53 -8.70 -8.83
N GLN A 11 -3.78 -7.84 -9.50
CA GLN A 11 -2.50 -8.19 -10.13
C GLN A 11 -1.30 -7.85 -9.23
N VAL A 12 -1.50 -6.93 -8.28
CA VAL A 12 -0.44 -6.42 -7.41
C VAL A 12 -0.77 -6.69 -5.95
N LEU A 13 0.16 -7.34 -5.24
CA LEU A 13 -0.03 -7.65 -3.82
C LEU A 13 -0.03 -6.39 -2.94
N TRP A 14 0.88 -5.46 -3.21
CA TRP A 14 1.05 -4.22 -2.43
C TRP A 14 1.33 -3.02 -3.34
N PHE A 15 0.56 -1.97 -3.15
CA PHE A 15 0.84 -0.64 -3.68
C PHE A 15 1.55 0.19 -2.62
N THR A 16 2.48 1.05 -3.03
CA THR A 16 3.23 1.89 -2.08
C THR A 16 3.35 3.32 -2.57
N THR A 17 3.48 4.25 -1.63
CA THR A 17 3.84 5.63 -1.90
C THR A 17 4.74 6.19 -0.80
N LEU A 18 5.68 7.03 -1.17
CA LEU A 18 6.57 7.72 -0.23
C LEU A 18 5.98 9.08 0.15
N VAL A 19 5.84 9.32 1.45
CA VAL A 19 5.26 10.53 2.03
C VAL A 19 6.31 11.22 2.91
N SER A 20 6.81 12.37 2.47
CA SER A 20 7.79 13.18 3.21
C SER A 20 7.11 14.06 4.27
N LYS A 21 6.03 14.74 3.91
CA LYS A 21 5.31 15.65 4.81
C LYS A 21 4.24 14.93 5.63
N LYS A 22 4.21 15.17 6.94
CA LYS A 22 3.21 14.55 7.83
C LYS A 22 1.80 15.01 7.48
N GLU A 23 1.62 16.25 7.05
CA GLU A 23 0.30 16.80 6.71
C GLU A 23 -0.38 16.04 5.56
N THR A 24 0.41 15.48 4.64
CA THR A 24 -0.11 14.72 3.48
C THR A 24 -0.74 13.38 3.90
N LEU A 25 -0.38 12.81 5.05
CA LEU A 25 -0.87 11.50 5.49
C LEU A 25 -2.39 11.44 5.64
N ALA A 26 -3.00 12.49 6.20
CA ALA A 26 -4.44 12.52 6.42
C ALA A 26 -5.22 12.41 5.09
N GLY A 27 -4.75 13.11 4.07
CA GLY A 27 -5.31 13.04 2.71
C GLY A 27 -5.12 11.67 2.07
N VAL A 28 -3.96 11.06 2.25
CA VAL A 28 -3.67 9.70 1.75
C VAL A 28 -4.61 8.69 2.42
N TYR A 29 -4.74 8.68 3.74
CA TYR A 29 -5.64 7.74 4.43
C TYR A 29 -7.11 7.94 4.04
N LYS A 30 -7.54 9.19 3.83
CA LYS A 30 -8.90 9.47 3.33
C LYS A 30 -9.10 8.86 1.93
N GLY A 31 -8.14 9.06 1.03
CA GLY A 31 -8.18 8.45 -0.31
C GLY A 31 -8.21 6.92 -0.25
N LEU A 32 -7.38 6.31 0.60
CA LEU A 32 -7.33 4.85 0.77
C LEU A 32 -8.63 4.25 1.32
N ARG A 33 -9.33 4.98 2.19
CA ARG A 33 -10.68 4.62 2.64
C ARG A 33 -11.70 4.69 1.50
N THR A 34 -11.65 5.75 0.68
CA THR A 34 -12.57 5.89 -0.46
C THR A 34 -12.42 4.77 -1.48
N VAL A 35 -11.18 4.31 -1.73
CA VAL A 35 -10.93 3.20 -2.66
C VAL A 35 -11.07 1.81 -2.01
N ALA A 36 -11.59 1.74 -0.78
CA ALA A 36 -11.82 0.50 -0.04
C ALA A 36 -10.59 -0.42 0.07
N ALA A 37 -9.41 0.17 0.34
CA ALA A 37 -8.21 -0.62 0.64
C ALA A 37 -8.45 -1.55 1.84
N LYS A 38 -8.04 -2.82 1.71
CA LYS A 38 -8.30 -3.89 2.69
C LYS A 38 -7.31 -3.88 3.85
N ASP A 39 -6.06 -3.55 3.58
CA ASP A 39 -5.04 -3.34 4.61
C ASP A 39 -4.19 -2.14 4.24
N VAL A 40 -3.84 -1.33 5.22
CA VAL A 40 -2.97 -0.15 5.05
C VAL A 40 -1.91 -0.17 6.14
N ARG A 41 -0.65 -0.11 5.72
CA ARG A 41 0.53 -0.10 6.58
C ARG A 41 1.32 1.18 6.37
N THR A 42 1.88 1.71 7.43
CA THR A 42 2.76 2.89 7.35
C THR A 42 4.06 2.58 8.03
N ILE A 43 5.14 2.61 7.26
CA ILE A 43 6.51 2.38 7.72
C ILE A 43 7.18 3.73 7.85
N SER A 44 7.51 4.13 9.07
CA SER A 44 8.28 5.36 9.30
C SER A 44 9.75 5.10 9.03
N MET A 45 10.39 6.02 8.30
CA MET A 45 11.80 5.98 7.98
C MET A 45 12.45 7.29 8.42
N SER A 46 13.62 7.19 9.03
CA SER A 46 14.41 8.35 9.47
C SER A 46 15.83 8.21 8.94
N GLN A 47 16.30 9.21 8.21
CA GLN A 47 17.69 9.31 7.79
C GLN A 47 18.23 10.69 8.16
N GLY A 48 19.08 10.73 9.19
CA GLY A 48 19.53 11.98 9.81
C GLY A 48 18.32 12.78 10.32
N GLN A 49 18.22 14.04 9.90
CA GLN A 49 17.11 14.93 10.28
C GLN A 49 15.87 14.79 9.37
N LYS A 50 15.94 13.97 8.31
CA LYS A 50 14.80 13.78 7.40
C LYS A 50 13.97 12.58 7.86
N VAL A 51 12.70 12.85 8.13
CA VAL A 51 11.69 11.83 8.41
C VAL A 51 10.81 11.66 7.18
N SER A 52 10.77 10.45 6.64
CA SER A 52 9.87 10.03 5.56
C SER A 52 9.02 8.84 6.02
N ARG A 53 7.97 8.53 5.26
CA ARG A 53 7.06 7.43 5.58
C ARG A 53 6.70 6.72 4.29
N ILE A 54 6.75 5.41 4.28
CA ILE A 54 6.17 4.61 3.20
C ILE A 54 4.77 4.22 3.64
N VAL A 55 3.77 4.61 2.86
CA VAL A 55 2.40 4.11 3.02
C VAL A 55 2.22 2.99 2.01
N ALA A 56 1.96 1.79 2.49
CA ALA A 56 1.68 0.60 1.70
C ALA A 56 0.21 0.20 1.89
N TRP A 57 -0.48 -0.20 0.83
CA TRP A 57 -1.83 -0.72 0.93
C TRP A 57 -2.08 -1.86 -0.05
N THR A 58 -3.10 -2.66 0.24
CA THR A 58 -3.55 -3.75 -0.63
C THR A 58 -5.06 -3.74 -0.76
N PHE A 59 -5.55 -4.25 -1.89
CA PHE A 59 -6.97 -4.51 -2.12
C PHE A 59 -7.33 -5.98 -1.87
N LEU A 60 -6.34 -6.82 -1.58
CA LEU A 60 -6.52 -8.25 -1.34
C LEU A 60 -6.73 -8.51 0.15
N ASP A 61 -7.74 -9.32 0.46
CA ASP A 61 -7.90 -9.88 1.80
C ASP A 61 -6.82 -10.93 2.13
N GLU A 62 -6.80 -11.44 3.36
CA GLU A 62 -5.73 -12.34 3.79
C GLU A 62 -5.66 -13.64 3.00
N ALA A 63 -6.80 -14.21 2.61
CA ALA A 63 -6.87 -15.43 1.83
C ALA A 63 -6.42 -15.16 0.39
N GLU A 64 -6.90 -14.06 -0.21
CA GLU A 64 -6.47 -13.62 -1.53
C GLU A 64 -4.96 -13.34 -1.59
N ARG A 65 -4.40 -12.72 -0.54
CA ARG A 65 -2.95 -12.52 -0.42
C ARG A 65 -2.22 -13.85 -0.41
N ALA A 66 -2.63 -14.81 0.42
CA ALA A 66 -1.99 -16.12 0.50
C ALA A 66 -2.02 -16.85 -0.85
N ALA A 67 -3.16 -16.83 -1.55
CA ALA A 67 -3.30 -17.39 -2.89
C ALA A 67 -2.38 -16.70 -3.91
N TRP A 68 -2.29 -15.36 -3.87
CA TRP A 68 -1.38 -14.60 -4.72
C TRP A 68 0.08 -14.97 -4.44
N LYS A 69 0.48 -15.09 -3.17
CA LYS A 69 1.84 -15.53 -2.78
C LYS A 69 2.15 -16.92 -3.35
N GLN A 70 1.24 -17.87 -3.18
CA GLN A 70 1.44 -19.22 -3.73
C GLN A 70 1.55 -19.20 -5.25
N LYS A 71 0.73 -18.41 -5.95
CA LYS A 71 0.77 -18.35 -7.40
C LYS A 71 2.03 -17.70 -7.97
N HIS A 72 2.57 -16.69 -7.29
CA HIS A 72 3.63 -15.82 -7.84
C HIS A 72 4.99 -15.98 -7.17
N TRP A 73 5.06 -16.55 -5.96
CA TRP A 73 6.30 -16.81 -5.22
C TRP A 73 6.56 -18.29 -4.98
N SER A 74 5.74 -19.19 -5.51
CA SER A 74 6.17 -20.59 -5.62
C SER A 74 7.27 -20.65 -6.67
N ASP A 75 8.50 -20.68 -6.17
CA ASP A 75 9.68 -20.97 -6.95
C ASP A 75 9.63 -22.41 -7.48
N LYS A 76 10.30 -22.60 -8.60
CA LYS A 76 10.31 -23.81 -9.43
C LYS A 76 11.13 -24.93 -8.80
#